data_AF-A0A239NRU6-F1
#
_entry.id   AF-A0A239NRU6-F1
#
_cell.length_a   1.000
_cell.length_b   1.000
_cell.length_c   1.000
_cell.angle_alpha   90.00
_cell.angle_beta   90.00
_cell.angle_gamma   90.00
#
_symmetry.space_group_name_H-M   'P 1'
#
loop_
_entity.id
_entity.type
_entity.pdbx_description
1 polymer ?
#
loop_
_entity_poly.entity_id
_entity_poly.type
_entity_poly.pdbx_seq_one_letter_code
_entity_poly.pdbx_strand_id
1 'polypeptide(L)'
;MSDGEILVIGGGIGGLTAALAIARSGRAVRVLERAPEFAEIGAGLQLAPNATRLLDRLGVLDACVEAGVLPERLVFNDALTGARLTHLDLGEDFRRRYGGPYVVMHRSDLLRILVEACRTHGVALENGREVDEVTTEPGGVTVTCADGSRHTGVLAVAADGLRSGVRGRLSDDQPIDSGYVAYRGTIPMDEVTGPISLSEVVVWFGPGLHLVQYPLRSGRLLNQVAVFRSPGFAAGDPDWGNPDELDAAFSVTCEPVRRALPSLWRNNRWPMYDREPLDNWLTGRTVLLGDAAHPMLQYLAQGACQAIEDGVSLADSLDRHLTDAAPDAVSVDKALHAYQDERIPRTSHIQRTARVWGDMWHIDGVGALLRNEVFTGRAVDDYRHVDPIYGA
;
A
#
# COMPACT_ATOMS: atom_id res chain seq x y z
N MET A 1 31.85 11.70 -7.47
CA MET A 1 31.74 10.40 -6.80
C MET A 1 31.31 10.70 -5.39
N SER A 2 30.06 10.42 -5.06
CA SER A 2 29.40 10.87 -3.83
C SER A 2 29.52 9.79 -2.76
N ASP A 3 30.63 9.80 -2.02
CA ASP A 3 30.93 8.85 -0.93
C ASP A 3 29.95 8.93 0.28
N GLY A 4 28.81 9.63 0.13
CA GLY A 4 27.79 9.84 1.15
C GLY A 4 26.33 9.68 0.66
N GLU A 5 26.11 9.19 -0.57
CA GLU A 5 24.77 9.05 -1.14
C GLU A 5 24.06 7.78 -0.63
N ILE A 6 22.75 7.87 -0.39
CA ILE A 6 21.88 6.72 -0.12
C ILE A 6 21.19 6.32 -1.42
N LEU A 7 21.28 5.04 -1.79
CA LEU A 7 20.66 4.51 -3.00
C LEU A 7 19.29 3.91 -2.65
N VAL A 8 18.26 4.24 -3.41
CA VAL A 8 16.92 3.66 -3.28
C VAL A 8 16.59 2.92 -4.59
N ILE A 9 16.36 1.63 -4.49
CA ILE A 9 16.04 0.74 -5.60
C ILE A 9 14.52 0.59 -5.65
N GLY A 10 13.88 1.19 -6.65
CA GLY A 10 12.43 1.24 -6.81
C GLY A 10 11.85 2.63 -6.54
N GLY A 11 11.17 3.18 -7.56
CA GLY A 11 10.53 4.48 -7.59
C GLY A 11 9.02 4.46 -7.32
N GLY A 12 8.53 3.43 -6.62
CA GLY A 12 7.14 3.39 -6.14
C GLY A 12 6.90 4.31 -4.94
N ILE A 13 5.67 4.30 -4.40
CA ILE A 13 5.26 5.14 -3.25
C ILE A 13 6.25 5.02 -2.08
N GLY A 14 6.62 3.79 -1.70
CA GLY A 14 7.55 3.56 -0.59
C GLY A 14 8.94 4.15 -0.83
N GLY A 15 9.54 3.84 -1.98
CA GLY A 15 10.88 4.32 -2.33
C GLY A 15 10.95 5.85 -2.46
N LEU A 16 9.95 6.47 -3.09
CA LEU A 16 9.87 7.94 -3.19
C LEU A 16 9.62 8.60 -1.83
N THR A 17 8.83 7.97 -0.96
CA THR A 17 8.61 8.49 0.40
C THR A 17 9.90 8.44 1.22
N ALA A 18 10.62 7.31 1.17
CA ALA A 18 11.92 7.17 1.81
C ALA A 18 12.91 8.21 1.27
N ALA A 19 12.98 8.38 -0.06
CA ALA A 19 13.88 9.33 -0.67
C ALA A 19 13.58 10.78 -0.27
N LEU A 20 12.30 11.17 -0.24
CA LEU A 20 11.87 12.48 0.23
C LEU A 20 12.22 12.70 1.70
N ALA A 21 11.92 11.73 2.56
CA ALA A 21 12.17 11.83 3.99
C ALA A 21 13.67 11.96 4.30
N ILE A 22 14.51 11.15 3.64
CA ILE A 22 15.97 11.17 3.78
C ILE A 22 16.56 12.46 3.20
N ALA A 23 16.09 12.94 2.05
CA ALA A 23 16.58 14.19 1.49
C ALA A 23 16.23 15.41 2.36
N ARG A 24 15.06 15.39 3.00
CA ARG A 24 14.65 16.43 3.96
C ARG A 24 15.53 16.50 5.20
N SER A 25 16.26 15.43 5.52
CA SER A 25 17.27 15.46 6.59
C SER A 25 18.66 15.90 6.14
N GLY A 26 18.79 16.35 4.88
CA GLY A 26 20.02 16.92 4.34
C GLY A 26 20.98 15.88 3.74
N ARG A 27 20.53 14.64 3.55
CA ARG A 27 21.34 13.58 2.92
C ARG A 27 21.14 13.53 1.41
N ALA A 28 22.19 13.19 0.69
CA ALA A 28 22.10 12.93 -0.75
C ALA A 28 21.41 11.59 -1.00
N VAL A 29 20.44 11.58 -1.92
CA VAL A 29 19.67 10.37 -2.26
C VAL A 29 19.53 10.23 -3.76
N ARG A 30 19.67 8.99 -4.25
CA ARG A 30 19.37 8.60 -5.63
C ARG A 30 18.34 7.50 -5.67
N VAL A 31 17.31 7.68 -6.49
CA VAL A 31 16.29 6.66 -6.77
C VAL A 31 16.56 6.06 -8.14
N LEU A 32 16.63 4.74 -8.21
CA LEU A 32 16.77 3.95 -9.42
C LEU A 32 15.45 3.21 -9.67
N GLU A 33 14.72 3.61 -10.71
CA GLU A 33 13.44 3.01 -11.12
C GLU A 33 13.58 2.30 -12.47
N ARG A 34 13.12 1.04 -12.55
CA ARG A 34 13.18 0.24 -13.78
C ARG A 34 12.30 0.78 -14.90
N ALA A 35 11.13 1.33 -14.56
CA ALA A 35 10.17 1.82 -15.53
C ALA A 35 10.78 2.99 -16.32
N PRO A 36 10.44 3.14 -17.62
CA PRO A 36 10.96 4.22 -18.44
C PRO A 36 10.42 5.59 -18.02
N GLU A 37 9.40 5.64 -17.17
CA GLU A 37 8.85 6.87 -16.60
C GLU A 37 8.35 6.57 -15.18
N PHE A 38 8.37 7.58 -14.29
CA PHE A 38 7.70 7.50 -12.99
C PHE A 38 6.19 7.63 -13.19
N ALA A 39 5.58 6.53 -13.60
CA ALA A 39 4.15 6.42 -13.86
C ALA A 39 3.58 5.18 -13.16
N GLU A 40 2.33 5.29 -12.75
CA GLU A 40 1.58 4.20 -12.14
C GLU A 40 0.30 3.96 -12.95
N ILE A 41 0.06 2.70 -13.33
CA ILE A 41 -1.23 2.28 -13.86
C ILE A 41 -2.14 2.04 -12.65
N GLY A 42 -2.78 3.12 -12.24
CA GLY A 42 -3.43 3.19 -10.93
C GLY A 42 -4.94 3.03 -10.99
N ALA A 43 -5.47 2.34 -9.99
CA ALA A 43 -6.80 2.60 -9.47
C ALA A 43 -6.68 3.52 -8.24
N GLY A 44 -7.80 3.79 -7.58
CA GLY A 44 -7.80 4.46 -6.29
C GLY A 44 -6.96 3.75 -5.23
N LEU A 45 -6.51 4.50 -4.24
CA LEU A 45 -6.01 3.97 -2.99
C LEU A 45 -6.61 4.75 -1.82
N GLN A 46 -6.44 4.19 -0.63
CA GLN A 46 -6.90 4.78 0.61
C GLN A 46 -5.69 5.04 1.51
N LEU A 47 -5.63 6.24 2.08
CA LEU A 47 -4.60 6.71 3.00
C LEU A 47 -5.26 7.01 4.34
N ALA A 48 -4.94 6.18 5.33
CA ALA A 48 -5.42 6.36 6.69
C ALA A 48 -4.53 7.34 7.49
N PRO A 49 -4.99 7.82 8.66
CA PRO A 49 -4.28 8.84 9.44
C PRO A 49 -2.82 8.53 9.76
N ASN A 50 -2.48 7.27 9.98
CA ASN A 50 -1.12 6.82 10.22
C ASN A 50 -0.16 7.17 9.08
N ALA A 51 -0.65 7.20 7.83
CA ALA A 51 0.13 7.65 6.68
C ALA A 51 -0.02 9.16 6.44
N THR A 52 -1.23 9.72 6.55
CA THR A 52 -1.45 11.14 6.21
C THR A 52 -0.77 12.08 7.19
N ARG A 53 -0.65 11.72 8.49
CA ARG A 53 0.14 12.49 9.47
C ARG A 53 1.62 12.56 9.09
N LEU A 54 2.12 11.52 8.42
CA LEU A 54 3.50 11.47 7.94
C LEU A 54 3.67 12.24 6.63
N LEU A 55 2.68 12.18 5.72
CA LEU A 55 2.64 13.04 4.55
C LEU A 55 2.56 14.53 4.92
N ASP A 56 1.91 14.85 6.04
CA ASP A 56 1.88 16.22 6.60
C ASP A 56 3.27 16.65 7.07
N ARG A 57 3.96 15.79 7.84
CA ARG A 57 5.36 16.01 8.26
C ARG A 57 6.32 16.18 7.07
N LEU A 58 6.04 15.50 5.96
CA LEU A 58 6.79 15.65 4.70
C LEU A 58 6.38 16.87 3.87
N GLY A 59 5.33 17.59 4.26
CA GLY A 59 4.86 18.82 3.62
C GLY A 59 4.06 18.59 2.33
N VAL A 60 3.50 17.40 2.13
CA VAL A 60 2.78 17.02 0.91
C VAL A 60 1.31 16.67 1.13
N LEU A 61 0.82 16.70 2.38
CA LEU A 61 -0.58 16.35 2.68
C LEU A 61 -1.57 17.28 1.99
N ASP A 62 -1.33 18.60 1.98
CA ASP A 62 -2.25 19.57 1.37
C ASP A 62 -2.50 19.25 -0.12
N ALA A 63 -1.43 18.95 -0.87
CA ALA A 63 -1.54 18.53 -2.26
C ALA A 63 -2.30 17.19 -2.41
N CYS A 64 -2.15 16.27 -1.46
CA CYS A 64 -2.89 15.02 -1.45
C CYS A 64 -4.39 15.24 -1.18
N VAL A 65 -4.73 16.14 -0.26
CA VAL A 65 -6.11 16.51 0.07
C VAL A 65 -6.76 17.22 -1.12
N GLU A 66 -6.06 18.15 -1.77
CA GLU A 66 -6.54 18.86 -2.96
C GLU A 66 -6.83 17.91 -4.13
N ALA A 67 -5.95 16.95 -4.38
CA ALA A 67 -6.13 15.96 -5.45
C ALA A 67 -7.10 14.82 -5.10
N GLY A 68 -7.36 14.61 -3.80
CA GLY A 68 -8.13 13.50 -3.26
C GLY A 68 -9.59 13.83 -2.95
N VAL A 69 -10.18 12.97 -2.12
CA VAL A 69 -11.48 13.16 -1.47
C VAL A 69 -11.33 12.78 0.00
N LEU A 70 -11.99 13.55 0.87
CA LEU A 70 -12.08 13.28 2.30
C LEU A 70 -13.42 12.58 2.60
N PRO A 71 -13.48 11.25 2.66
CA PRO A 71 -14.69 10.57 3.09
C PRO A 71 -15.04 10.94 4.53
N GLU A 72 -16.34 11.08 4.80
CA GLU A 72 -16.91 11.26 6.12
C GLU A 72 -17.09 9.91 6.82
N ARG A 73 -17.28 8.83 6.07
CA ARG A 73 -17.58 7.50 6.61
C ARG A 73 -16.97 6.37 5.79
N LEU A 74 -16.55 5.32 6.48
CA LEU A 74 -16.25 4.00 5.88
C LEU A 74 -17.42 3.06 6.20
N VAL A 75 -18.23 2.77 5.18
CA VAL A 75 -19.50 2.05 5.29
C VAL A 75 -19.34 0.59 4.92
N PHE A 76 -19.97 -0.28 5.69
CA PHE A 76 -19.99 -1.73 5.46
C PHE A 76 -21.42 -2.20 5.23
N ASN A 77 -21.64 -2.81 4.06
CA ASN A 77 -22.92 -3.32 3.61
C ASN A 77 -22.81 -4.82 3.31
N ASP A 78 -23.91 -5.52 3.53
CA ASP A 78 -24.08 -6.90 3.09
C ASP A 78 -24.32 -6.93 1.57
N ALA A 79 -23.46 -7.63 0.83
CA ALA A 79 -23.49 -7.67 -0.63
C ALA A 79 -24.66 -8.48 -1.20
N LEU A 80 -25.33 -9.31 -0.40
CA LEU A 80 -26.41 -10.19 -0.87
C LEU A 80 -27.76 -9.50 -0.68
N THR A 81 -27.99 -8.95 0.51
CA THR A 81 -29.24 -8.31 0.92
C THR A 81 -29.28 -6.82 0.60
N GLY A 82 -28.11 -6.17 0.48
CA GLY A 82 -27.99 -4.73 0.35
C GLY A 82 -28.14 -3.97 1.67
N ALA A 83 -28.26 -4.66 2.81
CA ALA A 83 -28.42 -4.03 4.11
C ALA A 83 -27.13 -3.32 4.54
N ARG A 84 -27.27 -2.09 5.07
CA ARG A 84 -26.17 -1.40 5.77
C ARG A 84 -25.98 -2.04 7.13
N LEU A 85 -24.78 -2.54 7.39
CA LEU A 85 -24.45 -3.21 8.65
C LEU A 85 -23.88 -2.22 9.67
N THR A 86 -22.87 -1.46 9.27
CA THR A 86 -22.27 -0.44 10.15
C THR A 86 -21.49 0.60 9.34
N HIS A 87 -20.92 1.58 10.04
CA HIS A 87 -19.88 2.43 9.48
C HIS A 87 -18.92 2.90 10.56
N LEU A 88 -17.71 3.22 10.16
CA LEU A 88 -16.75 3.97 10.96
C LEU A 88 -16.90 5.46 10.63
N ASP A 89 -17.04 6.30 11.65
CA ASP A 89 -17.03 7.76 11.50
C ASP A 89 -15.59 8.27 11.29
N LEU A 90 -15.39 9.04 10.19
CA LEU A 90 -14.11 9.63 9.77
C LEU A 90 -14.11 11.18 9.90
N GLY A 91 -15.09 11.72 10.62
CA GLY A 91 -15.29 13.14 10.87
C GLY A 91 -14.28 13.76 11.83
N GLU A 92 -14.69 14.84 12.49
CA GLU A 92 -13.78 15.67 13.31
C GLU A 92 -13.16 14.91 14.49
N ASP A 93 -13.94 14.06 15.16
CA ASP A 93 -13.47 13.28 16.31
C ASP A 93 -12.38 12.28 15.92
N PHE A 94 -12.56 11.61 14.79
CA PHE A 94 -11.56 10.72 14.19
C PHE A 94 -10.27 11.47 13.86
N ARG A 95 -10.38 12.63 13.21
CA ARG A 95 -9.22 13.47 12.84
C ARG A 95 -8.48 13.99 14.07
N ARG A 96 -9.22 14.41 15.10
CA ARG A 96 -8.65 14.86 16.38
C ARG A 96 -7.95 13.72 17.12
N ARG A 97 -8.53 12.51 17.09
CA ARG A 97 -7.95 11.32 17.73
C ARG A 97 -6.63 10.90 17.10
N TYR A 98 -6.56 10.87 15.77
CA TYR A 98 -5.43 10.30 15.03
C TYR A 98 -4.48 11.33 14.40
N GLY A 99 -4.77 12.62 14.52
CA GLY A 99 -3.92 13.70 14.03
C GLY A 99 -3.83 13.82 12.51
N GLY A 100 -4.76 13.21 11.77
CA GLY A 100 -4.77 13.22 10.31
C GLY A 100 -6.10 12.80 9.72
N PRO A 101 -6.40 13.20 8.47
CA PRO A 101 -7.60 12.77 7.77
C PRO A 101 -7.48 11.35 7.21
N TYR A 102 -8.62 10.73 6.92
CA TYR A 102 -8.67 9.64 5.95
C TYR A 102 -8.81 10.24 4.55
N VAL A 103 -7.95 9.87 3.61
CA VAL A 103 -7.96 10.40 2.24
C VAL A 103 -8.09 9.26 1.24
N VAL A 104 -8.99 9.38 0.27
CA VAL A 104 -8.98 8.50 -0.91
C VAL A 104 -8.54 9.30 -2.13
N MET A 105 -7.61 8.75 -2.91
CA MET A 105 -7.05 9.46 -4.05
C MET A 105 -6.55 8.50 -5.14
N HIS A 106 -6.28 9.04 -6.32
CA HIS A 106 -5.74 8.25 -7.41
C HIS A 106 -4.25 7.96 -7.17
N ARG A 107 -3.82 6.72 -7.41
CA ARG A 107 -2.42 6.31 -7.17
C ARG A 107 -1.39 7.12 -7.95
N SER A 108 -1.68 7.42 -9.21
CA SER A 108 -0.77 8.25 -10.01
C SER A 108 -0.67 9.70 -9.51
N ASP A 109 -1.70 10.22 -8.85
CA ASP A 109 -1.66 11.57 -8.29
C ASP A 109 -0.75 11.62 -7.05
N LEU A 110 -0.82 10.63 -6.15
CA LEU A 110 0.12 10.50 -5.03
C LEU A 110 1.57 10.35 -5.52
N LEU A 111 1.79 9.47 -6.51
CA LEU A 111 3.12 9.27 -7.08
C LEU A 111 3.68 10.57 -7.65
N ARG A 112 2.89 11.31 -8.44
CA ARG A 112 3.29 12.60 -9.01
C ARG A 112 3.65 13.62 -7.94
N ILE A 113 2.87 13.70 -6.87
CA ILE A 113 3.14 14.61 -5.73
C ILE A 113 4.47 14.25 -5.08
N LEU A 114 4.74 12.96 -4.84
CA LEU A 114 6.00 12.51 -4.24
C LEU A 114 7.19 12.75 -5.18
N VAL A 115 7.06 12.49 -6.48
CA VAL A 115 8.10 12.77 -7.48
C VAL A 115 8.46 14.27 -7.48
N GLU A 116 7.47 15.15 -7.49
CA GLU A 116 7.70 16.59 -7.50
C GLU A 116 8.34 17.09 -6.20
N ALA A 117 7.89 16.54 -5.06
CA ALA A 117 8.50 16.83 -3.77
C ALA A 117 9.96 16.36 -3.71
N CYS A 118 10.27 15.17 -4.22
CA CYS A 118 11.63 14.65 -4.34
C CYS A 118 12.51 15.58 -5.19
N ARG A 119 12.04 16.04 -6.36
CA ARG A 119 12.76 17.00 -7.21
C ARG A 119 13.04 18.30 -6.50
N THR A 120 12.04 18.84 -5.79
CA THR A 120 12.17 20.08 -5.01
C THR A 120 13.25 19.96 -3.93
N HIS A 121 13.45 18.77 -3.35
CA HIS A 121 14.46 18.50 -2.33
C HIS A 121 15.77 17.94 -2.89
N GLY A 122 15.98 18.00 -4.21
CA GLY A 122 17.26 17.63 -4.84
C GLY A 122 17.55 16.13 -4.88
N VAL A 123 16.53 15.27 -4.75
CA VAL A 123 16.69 13.83 -4.95
C VAL A 123 17.05 13.56 -6.42
N ALA A 124 18.10 12.78 -6.66
CA ALA A 124 18.45 12.32 -8.00
C ALA A 124 17.50 11.18 -8.43
N LEU A 125 16.56 11.48 -9.33
CA LEU A 125 15.61 10.48 -9.84
C LEU A 125 16.07 9.95 -11.20
N GLU A 126 16.35 8.66 -11.29
CA GLU A 126 16.72 7.98 -12.53
C GLU A 126 15.75 6.84 -12.87
N ASN A 127 15.04 7.00 -13.98
CA ASN A 127 14.16 6.02 -14.62
C ASN A 127 14.93 5.17 -15.64
N GLY A 128 14.37 4.03 -16.05
CA GLY A 128 15.04 3.08 -16.95
C GLY A 128 16.26 2.39 -16.32
N ARG A 129 16.33 2.35 -14.99
CA ARG A 129 17.40 1.74 -14.19
C ARG A 129 16.91 0.46 -13.54
N GLU A 130 16.92 -0.62 -14.31
CA GLU A 130 16.70 -1.96 -13.76
C GLU A 130 17.96 -2.44 -13.03
N VAL A 131 17.83 -2.82 -11.77
CA VAL A 131 18.94 -3.28 -10.93
C VAL A 131 19.08 -4.79 -11.01
N ASP A 132 20.25 -5.25 -11.40
CA ASP A 132 20.59 -6.68 -11.49
C ASP A 132 21.35 -7.16 -10.24
N GLU A 133 22.25 -6.32 -9.72
CA GLU A 133 23.17 -6.72 -8.65
C GLU A 133 23.38 -5.63 -7.61
N VAL A 134 23.46 -6.03 -6.33
CA VAL A 134 23.79 -5.16 -5.19
C VAL A 134 24.95 -5.77 -4.40
N THR A 135 26.17 -5.25 -4.51
CA THR A 135 27.31 -5.76 -3.73
C THR A 135 27.60 -4.86 -2.54
N THR A 136 27.85 -5.46 -1.37
CA THR A 136 28.11 -4.72 -0.13
C THR A 136 29.53 -4.99 0.35
N GLU A 137 30.23 -3.94 0.75
CA GLU A 137 31.56 -3.98 1.35
C GLU A 137 31.58 -3.20 2.67
N PRO A 138 32.59 -3.37 3.54
CA PRO A 138 32.69 -2.57 4.76
C PRO A 138 32.68 -1.05 4.53
N GLY A 139 33.05 -0.58 3.34
CA GLY A 139 33.08 0.84 2.98
C GLY A 139 31.80 1.38 2.31
N GLY A 140 30.85 0.54 1.89
CA GLY A 140 29.67 1.01 1.17
C GLY A 140 28.94 -0.09 0.39
N VAL A 141 28.06 0.34 -0.51
CA VAL A 141 27.29 -0.51 -1.41
C VAL A 141 27.54 -0.09 -2.85
N THR A 142 27.56 -1.06 -3.77
CA THR A 142 27.55 -0.83 -5.22
C THR A 142 26.31 -1.48 -5.81
N VAL A 143 25.52 -0.70 -6.54
CA VAL A 143 24.36 -1.18 -7.31
C VAL A 143 24.73 -1.17 -8.78
N THR A 144 24.61 -2.33 -9.43
CA THR A 144 24.83 -2.52 -10.87
C THR A 144 23.49 -2.69 -11.57
N CYS A 145 23.24 -1.85 -12.58
CA CYS A 145 22.05 -1.93 -13.41
C CYS A 145 22.26 -2.85 -14.63
N ALA A 146 21.16 -3.29 -15.24
CA ALA A 146 21.16 -4.18 -16.40
C ALA A 146 21.88 -3.62 -17.64
N ASP A 147 21.98 -2.30 -17.76
CA ASP A 147 22.76 -1.63 -18.82
C ASP A 147 24.27 -1.55 -18.52
N GLY A 148 24.71 -2.10 -17.39
CA GLY A 148 26.08 -2.09 -16.91
C GLY A 148 26.48 -0.83 -16.13
N SER A 149 25.59 0.16 -15.99
CA SER A 149 25.85 1.33 -15.15
C SER A 149 25.97 0.95 -13.68
N ARG A 150 26.81 1.68 -12.93
CA ARG A 150 27.12 1.40 -11.53
C ARG A 150 26.96 2.65 -10.68
N HIS A 151 26.34 2.46 -9.51
CA HIS A 151 26.11 3.50 -8.52
C HIS A 151 26.69 3.05 -7.18
N THR A 152 27.47 3.91 -6.53
CA THR A 152 28.06 3.62 -5.22
C THR A 152 27.45 4.52 -4.15
N GLY A 153 27.23 3.98 -2.96
CA GLY A 153 26.64 4.73 -1.85
C GLY A 153 27.00 4.14 -0.48
N VAL A 154 26.48 4.77 0.56
CA VAL A 154 26.68 4.36 1.96
C VAL A 154 25.87 3.10 2.29
N LEU A 155 24.65 3.03 1.77
CA LEU A 155 23.69 1.94 1.93
C LEU A 155 22.67 1.95 0.79
N ALA A 156 21.99 0.83 0.60
CA ALA A 156 20.90 0.68 -0.36
C ALA A 156 19.57 0.36 0.35
N VAL A 157 18.49 0.99 -0.10
CA VAL A 157 17.11 0.72 0.30
C VAL A 157 16.42 -0.02 -0.84
N ALA A 158 16.04 -1.26 -0.62
CA ALA A 158 15.33 -2.07 -1.59
C ALA A 158 13.81 -1.90 -1.43
N ALA A 159 13.22 -1.13 -2.33
CA ALA A 159 11.80 -0.83 -2.45
C ALA A 159 11.23 -1.32 -3.80
N ASP A 160 11.73 -2.45 -4.30
CA ASP A 160 11.48 -3.02 -5.64
C ASP A 160 10.22 -3.92 -5.73
N GLY A 161 9.43 -3.94 -4.66
CA GLY A 161 8.06 -4.47 -4.62
C GLY A 161 7.94 -5.97 -4.29
N LEU A 162 6.73 -6.52 -4.44
CA LEU A 162 6.38 -7.91 -4.09
C LEU A 162 7.32 -8.98 -4.68
N ARG A 163 7.82 -8.71 -5.89
CA ARG A 163 8.74 -9.59 -6.64
C ARG A 163 10.20 -9.14 -6.53
N SER A 164 10.55 -8.57 -5.38
CA SER A 164 11.89 -8.03 -5.10
C SER A 164 12.97 -9.05 -5.41
N GLY A 165 13.92 -8.67 -6.27
CA GLY A 165 15.12 -9.47 -6.55
C GLY A 165 16.12 -9.39 -5.41
N VAL A 166 16.14 -8.27 -4.69
CA VAL A 166 16.99 -8.08 -3.51
C VAL A 166 16.54 -8.96 -2.34
N ARG A 167 15.22 -9.11 -2.13
CA ARG A 167 14.66 -10.03 -1.12
C ARG A 167 15.14 -11.46 -1.31
N GLY A 168 15.34 -11.91 -2.55
CA GLY A 168 15.86 -13.26 -2.85
C GLY A 168 17.24 -13.55 -2.27
N ARG A 169 17.99 -12.53 -1.82
CA ARG A 169 19.29 -12.68 -1.13
C ARG A 169 19.15 -12.88 0.37
N LEU A 170 17.97 -12.63 0.91
CA LEU A 170 17.62 -12.74 2.33
C LEU A 170 16.76 -13.97 2.62
N SER A 171 15.88 -14.31 1.68
CA SER A 171 14.93 -15.42 1.85
C SER A 171 14.57 -16.03 0.50
N ASP A 172 14.46 -17.36 0.48
CA ASP A 172 13.96 -18.14 -0.66
C ASP A 172 12.42 -18.28 -0.64
N ASP A 173 11.74 -17.54 0.25
CA ASP A 173 10.28 -17.59 0.36
C ASP A 173 9.60 -17.23 -0.96
N GLN A 174 8.42 -17.78 -1.20
CA GLN A 174 7.61 -17.52 -2.39
C GLN A 174 6.34 -16.76 -2.03
N PRO A 175 5.80 -15.92 -2.94
CA PRO A 175 4.50 -15.30 -2.73
C PRO A 175 3.43 -16.36 -2.47
N ILE A 176 2.58 -16.13 -1.48
CA ILE A 176 1.49 -17.02 -1.09
C ILE A 176 0.23 -16.53 -1.80
N ASP A 177 -0.30 -17.36 -2.68
CA ASP A 177 -1.57 -17.08 -3.37
C ASP A 177 -2.73 -17.21 -2.38
N SER A 178 -3.57 -16.19 -2.29
CA SER A 178 -4.77 -16.24 -1.45
C SER A 178 -5.93 -17.03 -2.10
N GLY A 179 -5.84 -17.33 -3.40
CA GLY A 179 -6.95 -17.87 -4.19
C GLY A 179 -8.05 -16.85 -4.48
N TYR A 180 -7.80 -15.57 -4.17
CA TYR A 180 -8.67 -14.46 -4.51
C TYR A 180 -8.07 -13.65 -5.66
N VAL A 181 -8.94 -13.07 -6.48
CA VAL A 181 -8.57 -12.20 -7.59
C VAL A 181 -9.30 -10.87 -7.44
N ALA A 182 -8.60 -9.78 -7.73
CA ALA A 182 -9.15 -8.44 -7.78
C ALA A 182 -9.32 -7.97 -9.24
N TYR A 183 -10.46 -7.34 -9.52
CA TYR A 183 -10.71 -6.53 -10.70
C TYR A 183 -10.87 -5.08 -10.26
N ARG A 184 -10.38 -4.17 -11.10
CA ARG A 184 -10.39 -2.72 -10.83
C ARG A 184 -11.08 -2.00 -11.97
N GLY A 185 -11.68 -0.86 -11.66
CA GLY A 185 -12.28 0.02 -12.65
C GLY A 185 -12.45 1.43 -12.10
N THR A 186 -12.39 2.39 -13.00
CA THR A 186 -12.81 3.77 -12.73
C THR A 186 -13.84 4.17 -13.76
N ILE A 187 -14.95 4.78 -13.33
CA ILE A 187 -16.00 5.27 -14.22
C ILE A 187 -16.20 6.78 -13.98
N PRO A 188 -16.41 7.60 -15.02
CA PRO A 188 -16.87 8.98 -14.86
C PRO A 188 -18.14 9.07 -14.02
N MET A 189 -18.20 10.01 -13.08
CA MET A 189 -19.31 10.10 -12.13
C MET A 189 -20.66 10.38 -12.81
N ASP A 190 -20.66 11.02 -13.98
CA ASP A 190 -21.84 11.29 -14.82
C ASP A 190 -22.34 10.04 -15.60
N GLU A 191 -21.52 9.02 -15.74
CA GLU A 191 -21.89 7.71 -16.31
C GLU A 191 -22.37 6.72 -15.23
N VAL A 192 -22.21 7.05 -13.95
CA VAL A 192 -22.66 6.21 -12.83
C VAL A 192 -24.19 6.16 -12.80
N THR A 193 -24.73 4.95 -12.79
CA THR A 193 -26.17 4.72 -12.69
C THR A 193 -26.58 4.37 -11.27
N GLY A 194 -27.40 5.21 -10.63
CA GLY A 194 -27.93 4.99 -9.29
C GLY A 194 -27.36 5.88 -8.19
N PRO A 195 -27.86 5.69 -6.95
CA PRO A 195 -27.38 6.47 -5.83
C PRO A 195 -25.96 6.03 -5.44
N ILE A 196 -25.01 6.97 -5.52
CA ILE A 196 -23.65 6.82 -4.98
C ILE A 196 -23.37 8.01 -4.08
N SER A 197 -22.74 7.74 -2.93
CA SER A 197 -22.26 8.79 -2.04
C SER A 197 -20.93 9.35 -2.54
N LEU A 198 -20.81 10.68 -2.55
CA LEU A 198 -19.58 11.40 -2.86
C LEU A 198 -18.69 11.61 -1.62
N SER A 199 -19.13 11.19 -0.45
CA SER A 199 -18.41 11.36 0.82
C SER A 199 -18.23 10.05 1.59
N GLU A 200 -18.46 8.89 0.99
CA GLU A 200 -18.29 7.60 1.66
C GLU A 200 -17.33 6.68 0.90
N VAL A 201 -16.57 5.89 1.65
CA VAL A 201 -16.01 4.64 1.14
C VAL A 201 -17.01 3.55 1.47
N VAL A 202 -17.50 2.84 0.45
CA VAL A 202 -18.50 1.79 0.61
C VAL A 202 -17.86 0.43 0.34
N VAL A 203 -17.97 -0.47 1.31
CA VAL A 203 -17.57 -1.87 1.19
C VAL A 203 -18.83 -2.74 1.21
N TRP A 204 -19.09 -3.43 0.11
CA TRP A 204 -20.07 -4.51 0.05
C TRP A 204 -19.32 -5.83 0.23
N PHE A 205 -19.66 -6.65 1.22
CA PHE A 205 -19.02 -7.97 1.38
C PHE A 205 -20.04 -9.09 1.53
N GLY A 206 -19.62 -10.30 1.20
CA GLY A 206 -20.42 -11.51 1.33
C GLY A 206 -19.55 -12.76 1.19
N PRO A 207 -20.17 -13.95 1.24
CA PRO A 207 -19.48 -15.23 1.07
C PRO A 207 -18.54 -15.22 -0.13
N GLY A 208 -17.23 -15.32 0.12
CA GLY A 208 -16.20 -15.39 -0.91
C GLY A 208 -16.04 -14.16 -1.81
N LEU A 209 -16.70 -13.02 -1.55
CA LEU A 209 -16.63 -11.84 -2.41
C LEU A 209 -16.74 -10.50 -1.68
N HIS A 210 -16.20 -9.44 -2.27
CA HIS A 210 -16.50 -8.07 -1.88
C HIS A 210 -16.35 -7.07 -3.03
N LEU A 211 -17.04 -5.93 -2.95
CA LEU A 211 -16.89 -4.78 -3.83
C LEU A 211 -16.60 -3.54 -2.98
N VAL A 212 -15.54 -2.81 -3.30
CA VAL A 212 -15.21 -1.52 -2.68
C VAL A 212 -15.45 -0.39 -3.68
N GLN A 213 -16.14 0.66 -3.26
CA GLN A 213 -16.43 1.84 -4.07
C GLN A 213 -16.10 3.12 -3.32
N TYR A 214 -15.47 4.08 -3.99
CA TYR A 214 -15.24 5.42 -3.43
C TYR A 214 -14.92 6.44 -4.52
N PRO A 215 -15.29 7.71 -4.32
CA PRO A 215 -15.01 8.79 -5.26
C PRO A 215 -13.53 9.15 -5.32
N LEU A 216 -13.07 9.64 -6.46
CA LEU A 216 -11.73 10.14 -6.72
C LEU A 216 -11.79 11.51 -7.43
N ARG A 217 -10.67 12.26 -7.38
CA ARG A 217 -10.48 13.54 -8.09
C ARG A 217 -11.64 14.51 -7.83
N SER A 218 -11.88 14.79 -6.55
CA SER A 218 -12.97 15.67 -6.10
C SER A 218 -14.36 15.23 -6.61
N GLY A 219 -14.60 13.91 -6.68
CA GLY A 219 -15.89 13.34 -7.07
C GLY A 219 -16.14 13.22 -8.57
N ARG A 220 -15.14 13.41 -9.43
CA ARG A 220 -15.29 13.29 -10.90
C ARG A 220 -15.23 11.84 -11.39
N LEU A 221 -14.59 10.96 -10.64
CA LEU A 221 -14.48 9.52 -10.95
C LEU A 221 -14.97 8.71 -9.78
N LEU A 222 -15.58 7.55 -10.04
CA LEU A 222 -15.86 6.53 -9.04
C LEU A 222 -14.86 5.38 -9.23
N ASN A 223 -14.08 5.10 -8.19
CA ASN A 223 -13.22 3.93 -8.13
C ASN A 223 -13.99 2.70 -7.67
N GLN A 224 -13.72 1.55 -8.28
CA GLN A 224 -14.38 0.29 -7.97
C GLN A 224 -13.37 -0.85 -7.97
N VAL A 225 -13.45 -1.69 -6.94
CA VAL A 225 -12.60 -2.87 -6.80
C VAL A 225 -13.47 -4.06 -6.41
N ALA A 226 -13.63 -5.01 -7.31
CA ALA A 226 -14.33 -6.25 -7.05
C ALA A 226 -13.32 -7.35 -6.76
N VAL A 227 -13.55 -8.12 -5.69
CA VAL A 227 -12.70 -9.23 -5.28
C VAL A 227 -13.56 -10.45 -5.08
N PHE A 228 -13.13 -11.59 -5.59
CA PHE A 228 -13.82 -12.86 -5.38
C PHE A 228 -12.83 -14.02 -5.25
N ARG A 229 -13.26 -15.06 -4.54
CA ARG A 229 -12.55 -16.35 -4.43
C ARG A 229 -12.75 -17.11 -5.74
N SER A 230 -11.65 -17.46 -6.40
CA SER A 230 -11.70 -18.16 -7.68
C SER A 230 -11.94 -19.67 -7.50
N PRO A 231 -13.00 -20.25 -8.09
CA PRO A 231 -13.15 -21.70 -8.18
C PRO A 231 -12.07 -22.35 -9.05
N GLY A 232 -11.64 -21.69 -10.14
CA GLY A 232 -10.57 -22.18 -11.02
C GLY A 232 -9.25 -22.36 -10.29
N PHE A 233 -8.91 -21.47 -9.36
CA PHE A 233 -7.71 -21.61 -8.53
C PHE A 233 -7.74 -22.91 -7.72
N ALA A 234 -8.86 -23.20 -7.06
CA ALA A 234 -9.03 -24.43 -6.30
C ALA A 234 -9.00 -25.70 -7.18
N ALA A 235 -9.38 -25.56 -8.46
CA ALA A 235 -9.32 -26.63 -9.46
C ALA A 235 -7.95 -26.75 -10.15
N GLY A 236 -7.00 -25.85 -9.89
CA GLY A 236 -5.69 -25.82 -10.55
C GLY A 236 -5.74 -25.35 -12.01
N ASP A 237 -6.75 -24.57 -12.39
CA ASP A 237 -6.87 -23.99 -13.73
C ASP A 237 -5.79 -22.91 -13.94
N PRO A 238 -4.94 -22.97 -14.98
CA PRO A 238 -3.95 -21.92 -15.25
C PRO A 238 -4.55 -20.56 -15.65
N ASP A 239 -5.80 -20.52 -16.14
CA ASP A 239 -6.52 -19.29 -16.52
C ASP A 239 -7.58 -18.87 -15.48
N TRP A 240 -7.39 -19.27 -14.22
CA TRP A 240 -8.28 -18.94 -13.12
C TRP A 240 -8.48 -17.42 -12.90
N GLY A 241 -9.62 -17.06 -12.32
CA GLY A 241 -9.95 -15.68 -12.00
C GLY A 241 -10.38 -14.84 -13.19
N ASN A 242 -10.75 -15.46 -14.31
CA ASN A 242 -11.18 -14.80 -15.54
C ASN A 242 -12.52 -14.02 -15.38
N PRO A 243 -12.90 -13.19 -16.38
CA PRO A 243 -14.12 -12.38 -16.30
C PRO A 243 -15.42 -13.19 -16.14
N ASP A 244 -15.48 -14.44 -16.61
CA ASP A 244 -16.66 -15.28 -16.47
C ASP A 244 -16.83 -15.73 -15.01
N GLU A 245 -15.73 -16.04 -14.32
CA GLU A 245 -15.78 -16.31 -12.87
C GLU A 245 -16.22 -15.08 -12.08
N LEU A 246 -15.79 -13.87 -12.49
CA LEU A 246 -16.23 -12.61 -11.88
C LEU A 246 -17.76 -12.46 -11.99
N ASP A 247 -18.30 -12.63 -13.19
CA ASP A 247 -19.75 -12.47 -13.42
C ASP A 247 -20.55 -13.56 -12.69
N ALA A 248 -20.05 -14.80 -12.67
CA ALA A 248 -20.67 -15.90 -11.91
C ALA A 248 -20.67 -15.62 -10.40
N ALA A 249 -19.52 -15.23 -9.83
CA ALA A 249 -19.37 -14.99 -8.39
C ALA A 249 -20.32 -13.89 -7.90
N PHE A 250 -20.46 -12.81 -8.66
CA PHE A 250 -21.30 -11.68 -8.26
C PHE A 250 -22.77 -11.80 -8.70
N SER A 251 -23.17 -12.83 -9.44
CA SER A 251 -24.55 -13.02 -9.92
C SER A 251 -25.61 -13.07 -8.82
N VAL A 252 -25.22 -13.49 -7.61
CA VAL A 252 -26.10 -13.63 -6.43
C VAL A 252 -26.23 -12.35 -5.60
N THR A 253 -25.51 -11.30 -5.96
CA THR A 253 -25.43 -10.06 -5.15
C THR A 253 -26.62 -9.14 -5.38
N CYS A 254 -26.80 -8.19 -4.46
CA CYS A 254 -27.82 -7.17 -4.54
C CYS A 254 -27.63 -6.30 -5.79
N GLU A 255 -28.71 -5.64 -6.20
CA GLU A 255 -28.77 -4.89 -7.44
C GLU A 255 -27.69 -3.78 -7.57
N PRO A 256 -27.38 -2.98 -6.52
CA PRO A 256 -26.29 -2.01 -6.58
C PRO A 256 -24.91 -2.61 -6.89
N VAL A 257 -24.63 -3.79 -6.35
CA VAL A 257 -23.35 -4.49 -6.56
C VAL A 257 -23.26 -5.03 -7.98
N ARG A 258 -24.30 -5.68 -8.49
CA ARG A 258 -24.32 -6.20 -9.87
C ARG A 258 -24.18 -5.10 -10.92
N ARG A 259 -24.76 -3.92 -10.65
CA ARG A 259 -24.70 -2.76 -11.54
C ARG A 259 -23.29 -2.17 -11.69
N ALA A 260 -22.40 -2.40 -10.71
CA ALA A 260 -21.01 -1.93 -10.75
C ALA A 260 -20.14 -2.72 -11.75
N LEU A 261 -20.39 -4.01 -11.92
CA LEU A 261 -19.49 -4.93 -12.63
C LEU A 261 -19.16 -4.56 -14.08
N PRO A 262 -20.09 -4.01 -14.90
CA PRO A 262 -19.78 -3.65 -16.29
C PRO A 262 -18.67 -2.60 -16.44
N SER A 263 -18.42 -1.81 -15.40
CA SER A 263 -17.42 -0.73 -15.41
C SER A 263 -16.02 -1.16 -14.95
N LEU A 264 -15.85 -2.43 -14.60
CA LEU A 264 -14.55 -3.02 -14.26
C LEU A 264 -13.75 -3.35 -15.53
N TRP A 265 -12.45 -3.11 -15.50
CA TRP A 265 -11.55 -3.41 -16.61
C TRP A 265 -11.39 -4.92 -16.76
N ARG A 266 -12.00 -5.50 -17.81
CA ARG A 266 -12.00 -6.96 -18.03
C ARG A 266 -10.70 -7.51 -18.61
N ASN A 267 -9.85 -6.64 -19.14
CA ASN A 267 -8.56 -7.01 -19.74
C ASN A 267 -7.45 -7.23 -18.70
N ASN A 268 -7.64 -6.78 -17.46
CA ASN A 268 -6.64 -6.90 -16.40
C ASN A 268 -7.28 -7.51 -15.15
N ARG A 269 -6.60 -8.50 -14.58
CA ARG A 269 -6.95 -9.11 -13.29
C ARG A 269 -5.72 -9.21 -12.40
N TRP A 270 -5.91 -9.07 -11.11
CA TRP A 270 -4.84 -9.11 -10.12
C TRP A 270 -5.08 -10.24 -9.12
N PRO A 271 -4.54 -11.44 -9.38
CA PRO A 271 -4.37 -12.45 -8.36
C PRO A 271 -3.71 -11.86 -7.11
N MET A 272 -4.26 -12.17 -5.96
CA MET A 272 -3.86 -11.54 -4.70
C MET A 272 -2.87 -12.41 -3.96
N TYR A 273 -1.66 -11.87 -3.78
CA TYR A 273 -0.57 -12.51 -3.07
C TYR A 273 -0.15 -11.69 -1.86
N ASP A 274 0.33 -12.39 -0.84
CA ASP A 274 1.18 -11.81 0.20
C ASP A 274 2.38 -12.73 0.48
N ARG A 275 3.06 -12.52 1.60
CA ARG A 275 4.14 -13.39 2.08
C ARG A 275 4.05 -13.51 3.60
N GLU A 276 4.64 -14.56 4.16
CA GLU A 276 4.88 -14.60 5.60
C GLU A 276 5.80 -13.44 6.02
N PRO A 277 5.59 -12.87 7.23
CA PRO A 277 6.50 -11.86 7.74
C PRO A 277 7.93 -12.39 7.89
N LEU A 278 8.91 -11.55 7.52
CA LEU A 278 10.33 -11.82 7.74
C LEU A 278 10.80 -11.24 9.07
N ASP A 279 11.66 -11.98 9.76
CA ASP A 279 12.30 -11.56 11.01
C ASP A 279 13.62 -10.78 10.79
N ASN A 280 14.11 -10.69 9.55
CA ASN A 280 15.31 -9.91 9.19
C ASN A 280 15.11 -9.23 7.83
N TRP A 281 15.39 -7.94 7.76
CA TRP A 281 15.32 -7.15 6.52
C TRP A 281 16.68 -6.71 6.00
N LEU A 282 17.78 -7.10 6.66
CA LEU A 282 19.12 -6.58 6.42
C LEU A 282 20.06 -7.61 5.79
N THR A 283 20.74 -7.21 4.72
CA THR A 283 21.85 -7.96 4.12
C THR A 283 23.01 -7.01 3.81
N GLY A 284 24.10 -7.13 4.58
CA GLY A 284 25.21 -6.17 4.55
C GLY A 284 24.71 -4.75 4.77
N ARG A 285 24.95 -3.86 3.80
CA ARG A 285 24.51 -2.45 3.80
C ARG A 285 23.20 -2.22 3.04
N THR A 286 22.36 -3.24 2.94
CA THR A 286 21.08 -3.17 2.23
C THR A 286 19.93 -3.48 3.18
N VAL A 287 18.83 -2.74 3.04
CA VAL A 287 17.60 -2.90 3.83
C VAL A 287 16.36 -2.97 2.95
N LEU A 288 15.40 -3.85 3.28
CA LEU A 288 14.11 -3.93 2.59
C LEU A 288 13.11 -2.86 3.07
N LEU A 289 12.24 -2.40 2.16
CA LEU A 289 11.18 -1.41 2.43
C LEU A 289 9.91 -1.71 1.62
N GLY A 290 8.74 -1.45 2.21
CA GLY A 290 7.44 -1.64 1.55
C GLY A 290 7.18 -3.09 1.16
N ASP A 291 6.57 -3.30 -0.01
CA ASP A 291 6.20 -4.65 -0.50
C ASP A 291 7.41 -5.59 -0.74
N ALA A 292 8.64 -5.07 -0.77
CA ALA A 292 9.84 -5.93 -0.76
C ALA A 292 10.03 -6.61 0.60
N ALA A 293 9.68 -5.92 1.70
CA ALA A 293 9.78 -6.39 3.07
C ALA A 293 8.51 -7.11 3.54
N HIS A 294 7.35 -6.48 3.38
CA HIS A 294 6.08 -6.89 4.02
C HIS A 294 4.86 -6.78 3.09
N PRO A 295 4.87 -7.43 1.92
CA PRO A 295 3.70 -7.40 1.05
C PRO A 295 2.50 -8.03 1.77
N MET A 296 1.34 -7.41 1.64
CA MET A 296 0.14 -7.76 2.40
C MET A 296 -1.11 -7.77 1.54
N LEU A 297 -2.09 -8.59 1.92
CA LEU A 297 -3.42 -8.53 1.32
C LEU A 297 -4.10 -7.19 1.63
N GLN A 298 -4.83 -6.65 0.67
CA GLN A 298 -5.30 -5.26 0.68
C GLN A 298 -6.50 -4.98 1.60
N TYR A 299 -6.96 -5.96 2.39
CA TYR A 299 -8.22 -5.86 3.14
C TYR A 299 -8.24 -4.72 4.17
N LEU A 300 -7.08 -4.32 4.70
CA LEU A 300 -6.95 -3.16 5.59
C LEU A 300 -6.61 -1.85 4.87
N ALA A 301 -6.39 -1.90 3.55
CA ALA A 301 -5.86 -0.81 2.73
C ALA A 301 -4.53 -0.20 3.27
N GLN A 302 -3.68 -1.04 3.88
CA GLN A 302 -2.50 -0.57 4.61
C GLN A 302 -1.17 -0.69 3.87
N GLY A 303 -1.06 -1.39 2.74
CA GLY A 303 0.25 -1.60 2.08
C GLY A 303 1.00 -0.30 1.77
N ALA A 304 0.35 0.65 1.09
CA ALA A 304 0.94 1.96 0.82
C ALA A 304 1.16 2.79 2.10
N CYS A 305 0.26 2.67 3.08
CA CYS A 305 0.40 3.36 4.37
C CYS A 305 1.64 2.88 5.13
N GLN A 306 1.87 1.56 5.16
CA GLN A 306 3.04 0.97 5.81
C GLN A 306 4.34 1.31 5.08
N ALA A 307 4.34 1.36 3.74
CA ALA A 307 5.49 1.82 2.97
C ALA A 307 5.83 3.30 3.22
N ILE A 308 4.82 4.15 3.47
CA ILE A 308 5.02 5.55 3.87
C ILE A 308 5.63 5.63 5.28
N GLU A 309 5.09 4.85 6.23
CA GLU A 309 5.66 4.75 7.58
C GLU A 309 7.11 4.29 7.56
N ASP A 310 7.44 3.29 6.73
CA ASP A 310 8.81 2.82 6.58
C ASP A 310 9.75 3.93 6.13
N GLY A 311 9.36 4.68 5.09
CA GLY A 311 10.21 5.73 4.54
C GLY A 311 10.57 6.79 5.57
N VAL A 312 9.60 7.15 6.43
CA VAL A 312 9.82 8.13 7.49
C VAL A 312 10.58 7.54 8.69
N SER A 313 10.26 6.32 9.12
CA SER A 313 10.97 5.63 10.22
C SER A 313 12.43 5.35 9.86
N LEU A 314 12.70 4.97 8.62
CA LEU A 314 14.06 4.79 8.12
C LEU A 314 14.85 6.11 8.17
N ALA A 315 14.27 7.21 7.67
CA ALA A 315 14.89 8.53 7.75
C ALA A 315 15.18 8.95 9.20
N ASP A 316 14.22 8.77 10.12
CA ASP A 316 14.40 9.06 11.54
C ASP A 316 15.51 8.21 12.18
N SER A 317 15.64 6.95 11.78
CA SER A 317 16.71 6.08 12.26
C SER A 317 18.07 6.51 11.73
N LEU A 318 18.16 6.85 10.44
CA LEU A 318 19.37 7.36 9.82
C LEU A 318 19.82 8.67 10.46
N ASP A 319 18.90 9.58 10.76
CA ASP A 319 19.23 10.87 11.38
C ASP A 319 19.72 10.74 12.81
N ARG A 320 19.15 9.82 13.58
CA ARG A 320 19.60 9.55 14.95
C ARG A 320 21.01 8.96 15.01
N HIS A 321 21.41 8.18 14.01
CA HIS A 321 22.62 7.35 14.09
C HIS A 321 23.74 7.79 13.16
N LEU A 322 23.46 8.49 12.05
CA LEU A 322 24.48 8.91 11.08
C LEU A 322 24.80 10.41 11.23
N THR A 323 25.39 10.80 12.36
CA THR A 323 25.68 12.21 12.65
C THR A 323 26.81 12.81 11.81
N ASP A 324 27.70 11.96 11.30
CA ASP A 324 28.84 12.37 10.49
C ASP A 324 28.53 12.31 8.99
N ALA A 325 29.19 13.17 8.22
CA ALA A 325 29.07 13.20 6.76
C ALA A 325 29.61 11.92 6.08
N ALA A 326 30.55 11.23 6.72
CA ALA A 326 31.11 9.95 6.29
C ALA A 326 30.88 8.92 7.39
N PRO A 327 29.69 8.28 7.45
CA PRO A 327 29.35 7.40 8.56
C PRO A 327 30.15 6.09 8.50
N ASP A 328 30.65 5.66 9.66
CA ASP A 328 31.30 4.36 9.80
C ASP A 328 30.30 3.18 9.69
N ALA A 329 30.82 1.97 9.53
CA ALA A 329 30.01 0.76 9.43
C ALA A 329 29.11 0.54 10.66
N VAL A 330 29.63 0.84 11.86
CA VAL A 330 28.90 0.64 13.12
C VAL A 330 27.66 1.54 13.20
N SER A 331 27.77 2.77 12.72
CA SER A 331 26.68 3.76 12.73
C SER A 331 25.60 3.40 11.72
N VAL A 332 26.00 2.93 10.53
CA VAL A 332 25.07 2.39 9.52
C VAL A 332 24.34 1.17 10.05
N ASP A 333 25.05 0.22 10.64
CA ASP A 333 24.43 -0.97 11.23
C ASP A 333 23.43 -0.59 12.32
N LYS A 334 23.77 0.33 13.23
CA LYS A 334 22.83 0.82 14.26
C LYS A 334 21.58 1.43 13.65
N ALA A 335 21.71 2.26 12.62
CA ALA A 335 20.58 2.88 11.95
C ALA A 335 19.65 1.85 11.31
N LEU A 336 20.22 0.88 10.58
CA LEU A 336 19.46 -0.14 9.89
C LEU A 336 18.75 -1.09 10.88
N HIS A 337 19.43 -1.50 11.96
CA HIS A 337 18.83 -2.33 13.01
C HIS A 337 17.70 -1.60 13.72
N ALA A 338 17.91 -0.34 14.13
CA ALA A 338 16.87 0.43 14.81
C ALA A 338 15.60 0.63 13.94
N TYR A 339 15.74 0.75 12.62
CA TYR A 339 14.60 0.79 11.70
C TYR A 339 13.87 -0.57 11.64
N GLN A 340 14.56 -1.67 11.40
CA GLN A 340 13.88 -2.97 11.29
C GLN A 340 13.24 -3.41 12.62
N ASP A 341 13.88 -3.12 13.76
CA ASP A 341 13.40 -3.50 15.09
C ASP A 341 12.09 -2.78 15.44
N GLU A 342 11.90 -1.57 14.92
CA GLU A 342 10.65 -0.82 15.02
C GLU A 342 9.59 -1.35 14.05
N ARG A 343 9.98 -1.59 12.79
CA ARG A 343 9.03 -1.81 11.70
C ARG A 343 8.56 -3.26 11.56
N ILE A 344 9.43 -4.25 11.78
CA ILE A 344 9.08 -5.68 11.64
C ILE A 344 7.86 -6.05 12.49
N PRO A 345 7.81 -5.77 13.81
CA PRO A 345 6.65 -6.16 14.62
C PRO A 345 5.36 -5.50 14.15
N ARG A 346 5.45 -4.22 13.75
CA ARG A 346 4.31 -3.43 13.29
C ARG A 346 3.74 -3.97 11.97
N THR A 347 4.56 -4.14 10.96
CA THR A 347 4.10 -4.61 9.64
C THR A 347 3.68 -6.07 9.69
N SER A 348 4.35 -6.91 10.49
CA SER A 348 3.96 -8.30 10.72
C SER A 348 2.55 -8.40 11.32
N HIS A 349 2.23 -7.53 12.28
CA HIS A 349 0.88 -7.46 12.86
C HIS A 349 -0.15 -7.08 11.79
N ILE A 350 0.13 -6.07 10.97
CA ILE A 350 -0.77 -5.63 9.90
C ILE A 350 -0.97 -6.73 8.84
N GLN A 351 0.10 -7.40 8.39
CA GLN A 351 0.03 -8.52 7.43
C GLN A 351 -0.91 -9.62 7.94
N ARG A 352 -0.70 -10.09 9.18
CA ARG A 352 -1.51 -11.16 9.78
C ARG A 352 -2.96 -10.73 10.02
N THR A 353 -3.16 -9.51 10.54
CA THR A 353 -4.51 -8.97 10.77
C THR A 353 -5.26 -8.79 9.44
N ALA A 354 -4.57 -8.43 8.35
CA ALA A 354 -5.20 -8.29 7.03
C ALA A 354 -5.83 -9.61 6.57
N ARG A 355 -5.14 -10.74 6.72
CA ARG A 355 -5.69 -12.07 6.38
C ARG A 355 -6.96 -12.37 7.16
N VAL A 356 -6.91 -12.25 8.49
CA VAL A 356 -8.06 -12.49 9.38
C VAL A 356 -9.24 -11.57 9.04
N TRP A 357 -8.96 -10.31 8.73
CA TRP A 357 -9.98 -9.33 8.35
C TRP A 357 -10.65 -9.69 7.01
N GLY A 358 -9.87 -10.16 6.04
CA GLY A 358 -10.38 -10.69 4.77
C GLY A 358 -11.25 -11.94 4.96
N ASP A 359 -10.78 -12.92 5.73
CA ASP A 359 -11.53 -14.14 6.05
C ASP A 359 -12.88 -13.79 6.69
N MET A 360 -12.89 -12.83 7.60
CA MET A 360 -14.12 -12.35 8.25
C MET A 360 -15.08 -11.66 7.28
N TRP A 361 -14.60 -10.92 6.26
CA TRP A 361 -15.48 -10.36 5.22
C TRP A 361 -16.15 -11.45 4.39
N HIS A 362 -15.43 -12.53 4.15
CA HIS A 362 -15.80 -13.55 3.16
C HIS A 362 -16.41 -14.82 3.75
N ILE A 363 -16.59 -14.89 5.06
CA ILE A 363 -17.21 -16.02 5.75
C ILE A 363 -18.65 -16.25 5.29
N ASP A 364 -19.10 -17.50 5.32
CA ASP A 364 -20.43 -17.94 4.88
C ASP A 364 -21.27 -18.54 6.03
N GLY A 365 -22.48 -19.00 5.69
CA GLY A 365 -23.36 -19.73 6.61
C GLY A 365 -23.60 -19.03 7.95
N VAL A 366 -23.49 -19.79 9.05
CA VAL A 366 -23.69 -19.28 10.41
C VAL A 366 -22.64 -18.22 10.78
N GLY A 367 -21.41 -18.35 10.25
CA GLY A 367 -20.36 -17.36 10.47
C GLY A 367 -20.72 -15.98 9.91
N ALA A 368 -21.36 -15.93 8.74
CA ALA A 368 -21.85 -14.68 8.15
C ALA A 368 -22.93 -14.01 9.02
N LEU A 369 -23.84 -14.79 9.60
CA LEU A 369 -24.89 -14.28 10.50
C LEU A 369 -24.28 -13.67 11.76
N LEU A 370 -23.34 -14.37 12.40
CA LEU A 370 -22.63 -13.86 13.58
C LEU A 370 -21.82 -12.61 13.26
N ARG A 371 -21.12 -12.59 12.13
CA ARG A 371 -20.37 -11.41 11.68
C ARG A 371 -21.30 -10.22 11.46
N ASN A 372 -22.45 -10.42 10.81
CA ASN A 372 -23.42 -9.35 10.59
C ASN A 372 -23.95 -8.80 11.92
N GLU A 373 -24.25 -9.66 12.91
CA GLU A 373 -24.69 -9.25 14.25
C GLU A 373 -23.61 -8.43 15.00
N VAL A 374 -22.34 -8.85 14.91
CA VAL A 374 -21.22 -8.09 15.51
C VAL A 374 -21.09 -6.71 14.88
N PHE A 375 -21.27 -6.61 13.55
CA PHE A 375 -21.19 -5.33 12.85
C PHE A 375 -22.34 -4.40 13.24
N THR A 376 -23.58 -4.90 13.27
CA THR A 376 -24.78 -4.11 13.60
C THR A 376 -24.81 -3.68 15.07
N GLY A 377 -24.27 -4.48 15.98
CA GLY A 377 -24.23 -4.18 17.41
C GLY A 377 -23.15 -3.18 17.85
N ARG A 378 -22.24 -2.78 16.96
CA ARG A 378 -21.10 -1.92 17.28
C ARG A 378 -21.45 -0.43 17.19
N ALA A 379 -20.93 0.37 18.12
CA ALA A 379 -20.98 1.84 18.05
C ALA A 379 -20.09 2.38 16.91
N VAL A 380 -20.56 3.40 16.20
CA VAL A 380 -19.90 3.94 14.99
C VAL A 380 -18.61 4.71 15.30
N ASP A 381 -18.49 5.18 16.54
CA ASP A 381 -17.36 5.86 17.16
C ASP A 381 -16.49 4.91 18.01
N ASP A 382 -16.77 3.60 17.99
CA ASP A 382 -15.93 2.61 18.64
C ASP A 382 -14.66 2.37 17.82
N TYR A 383 -13.58 3.00 18.26
CA TYR A 383 -12.27 2.97 17.62
C TYR A 383 -11.35 1.83 18.08
N ARG A 384 -11.75 1.00 19.05
CA ARG A 384 -10.88 0.00 19.69
C ARG A 384 -10.21 -0.96 18.71
N HIS A 385 -10.89 -1.30 17.62
CA HIS A 385 -10.40 -2.23 16.60
C HIS A 385 -9.49 -1.57 15.56
N VAL A 386 -9.52 -0.25 15.43
CA VAL A 386 -8.68 0.50 14.47
C VAL A 386 -7.56 1.28 15.16
N ASP A 387 -7.60 1.45 16.47
CA ASP A 387 -6.53 2.07 17.26
C ASP A 387 -5.14 1.46 17.02
N PRO A 388 -4.95 0.13 17.01
CA PRO A 388 -3.63 -0.47 16.76
C PRO A 388 -3.10 -0.18 15.34
N ILE A 389 -3.99 0.17 14.40
CA ILE A 389 -3.66 0.43 13.01
C ILE A 389 -3.37 1.92 12.81
N TYR A 390 -4.30 2.79 13.21
CA TYR A 390 -4.28 4.22 12.89
C TYR A 390 -3.59 5.10 13.95
N GLY A 391 -3.51 4.64 15.21
CA GLY A 391 -3.02 5.45 16.33
C GLY A 391 -1.57 5.22 16.73
N ALA A 392 -0.90 4.23 16.13
CA ALA A 392 0.50 3.92 16.38
C ALA A 392 1.45 4.84 15.63
#